data_AF-A0A976KYB7-F1
#
_entry.id   AF-A0A976KYB7-F1
#
_cell.length_a   1.000
_cell.length_b   1.000
_cell.length_c   1.000
_cell.angle_alpha   90.00
_cell.angle_beta   90.00
_cell.angle_gamma   90.00
#
_symmetry.space_group_name_H-M   'P 1'
#
loop_
_entity.id
_entity.type
_entity.pdbx_description
1 polymer ?
#
loop_
_entity_poly.entity_id
_entity_poly.type
_entity_poly.pdbx_seq_one_letter_code
_entity_poly.pdbx_strand_id
1 'polypeptide(L)'
;MLVDNSELSALAEREVPPSRHALPRRTTTRKRGPGWGLAAWVTLAVAACDWAWDPEADADPVEPAEREPPPLVSPKEAEAIDDQKGAALGLRPRQAGGYDYRDPSGEFEARIDKDGTVSFRDLPRRDVGNPLDEGIRFGGLADWLRQGGDKQRHAAAKRGLLEKTQQIRGDLAQAWHQQQIDRQLAGLERDLKTIWSDPNRNPRQKRVQLFERWDECEEPASKETAKAVRLDEPAASHLERRRQAAGRQARQQIEAFIRERLGPDDPMAFTAEELRELNGRRHSRQRFDPYAARGK
;
A
#
# COMPACT_ATOMS: atom_id res chain seq x y z
N MET A 1 65.59 -2.16 11.80
CA MET A 1 65.31 -2.23 10.35
C MET A 1 64.40 -1.05 10.01
N LEU A 2 64.99 0.05 9.58
CA LEU A 2 64.33 1.27 9.10
C LEU A 2 64.55 1.28 7.59
N VAL A 3 63.47 1.32 6.81
CA VAL A 3 63.55 1.43 5.35
C VAL A 3 63.38 2.90 4.99
N ASP A 4 64.39 3.41 4.29
CA ASP A 4 64.56 4.78 3.83
C ASP A 4 63.67 5.07 2.63
N ASN A 5 63.19 6.31 2.56
CA ASN A 5 62.16 6.80 1.67
C ASN A 5 62.77 7.89 0.78
N SER A 6 63.48 7.49 -0.27
CA SER A 6 64.21 8.43 -1.12
C SER A 6 64.50 7.87 -2.53
N GLU A 7 63.45 7.50 -3.28
CA GLU A 7 63.52 7.36 -4.76
C GLU A 7 62.21 7.81 -5.43
N LEU A 8 61.82 9.06 -5.19
CA LEU A 8 60.80 9.77 -5.98
C LEU A 8 61.39 11.10 -6.43
N SER A 9 62.11 11.09 -7.56
CA SER A 9 62.21 12.21 -8.52
C SER A 9 63.35 11.95 -9.52
N ALA A 10 63.06 11.29 -10.63
CA ALA A 10 63.74 11.55 -11.91
C ALA A 10 63.06 10.77 -13.03
N LEU A 11 62.84 11.44 -14.16
CA LEU A 11 62.37 10.95 -15.47
C LEU A 11 60.84 10.82 -15.58
N ALA A 12 60.16 11.41 -16.57
CA ALA A 12 60.58 12.27 -17.66
C ALA A 12 59.31 12.91 -18.22
N GLU A 13 59.44 14.19 -18.57
CA GLU A 13 58.49 14.95 -19.37
C GLU A 13 58.22 14.21 -20.70
N ARG A 14 56.95 13.92 -20.97
CA ARG A 14 56.48 13.58 -22.31
C ARG A 14 55.41 14.59 -22.73
N GLU A 15 55.78 15.37 -23.73
CA GLU A 15 54.94 16.31 -24.45
C GLU A 15 53.65 15.63 -24.96
N VAL A 16 52.52 16.28 -24.70
CA VAL A 16 51.19 15.91 -25.21
C VAL A 16 50.89 16.79 -26.42
N PRO A 17 50.63 16.26 -27.62
CA PRO A 17 50.20 17.06 -28.76
C PRO A 17 48.74 17.52 -28.63
N PRO A 18 48.37 18.69 -29.19
CA PRO A 18 47.03 19.24 -29.07
C PRO A 18 46.00 18.43 -29.86
N SER A 19 44.95 17.98 -29.18
CA SER A 19 43.80 17.29 -29.76
C SER A 19 43.06 18.17 -30.76
N ARG A 20 42.97 17.69 -32.00
CA ARG A 20 42.09 18.21 -33.05
C ARG A 20 40.67 17.66 -32.90
N HIS A 21 39.70 18.55 -33.10
CA HIS A 21 38.28 18.33 -33.40
C HIS A 21 37.39 17.71 -32.31
N ALA A 22 36.80 18.61 -31.52
CA ALA A 22 35.55 18.36 -30.80
C ALA A 22 34.40 18.16 -31.80
N LEU A 23 33.89 16.93 -31.90
CA LEU A 23 32.56 16.66 -32.42
C LEU A 23 31.50 16.97 -31.35
N PRO A 24 30.35 17.56 -31.70
CA PRO A 24 29.30 17.81 -30.73
C PRO A 24 28.75 16.49 -30.20
N ARG A 25 28.92 16.27 -28.89
CA ARG A 25 28.26 15.20 -28.15
C ARG A 25 26.74 15.36 -28.31
N ARG A 26 26.10 14.46 -29.07
CA ARG A 26 24.65 14.28 -29.03
C ARG A 26 24.27 13.86 -27.61
N THR A 27 23.80 14.81 -26.82
CA THR A 27 23.12 14.56 -25.55
C THR A 27 21.79 13.87 -25.87
N THR A 28 21.77 12.55 -25.86
CA THR A 28 20.51 11.81 -25.76
C THR A 28 20.00 11.99 -24.35
N THR A 29 19.16 13.02 -24.16
CA THR A 29 18.30 13.14 -22.99
C THR A 29 17.36 11.94 -22.97
N ARG A 30 17.80 10.86 -22.32
CA ARG A 30 16.98 9.71 -21.98
C ARG A 30 15.92 10.21 -21.01
N LYS A 31 14.76 10.56 -21.56
CA LYS A 31 13.54 10.92 -20.84
C LYS A 31 13.21 9.73 -19.92
N ARG A 32 13.59 9.81 -18.65
CA ARG A 32 13.10 8.89 -17.62
C ARG A 32 11.59 9.10 -17.58
N GLY A 33 10.84 8.11 -18.08
CA GLY A 33 9.39 8.08 -17.91
C GLY A 33 9.04 8.12 -16.42
N PRO A 34 7.79 8.46 -16.06
CA PRO A 34 7.36 8.51 -14.67
C PRO A 34 7.60 7.15 -14.03
N GLY A 35 8.62 7.09 -13.17
CA GLY A 35 8.86 5.94 -12.31
C GLY A 35 7.69 5.86 -11.36
N TRP A 36 6.92 4.79 -11.46
CA TRP A 36 5.94 4.40 -10.45
C TRP A 36 6.74 3.88 -9.25
N GLY A 37 7.33 4.82 -8.50
CA GLY A 37 7.98 4.55 -7.23
C GLY A 37 6.93 4.29 -6.16
N LEU A 38 6.42 3.06 -6.11
CA LEU A 38 5.71 2.54 -4.94
C LEU A 38 6.75 2.13 -3.89
N ALA A 39 7.36 3.12 -3.24
CA ALA A 39 8.13 2.92 -2.03
C ALA A 39 7.67 3.94 -0.99
N ALA A 40 6.52 3.66 -0.37
CA ALA A 40 6.05 4.32 0.83
C ALA A 40 5.77 3.24 1.87
N TRP A 41 6.82 2.82 2.57
CA TRP A 41 6.72 1.98 3.76
C TRP A 41 6.25 2.85 4.93
N VAL A 42 5.01 2.68 5.36
CA VAL A 42 4.50 3.26 6.61
C VAL A 42 5.02 2.38 7.75
N THR A 43 5.94 2.92 8.55
CA THR A 43 6.36 2.29 9.81
C THR A 43 5.40 2.78 10.91
N LEU A 44 4.52 1.91 11.40
CA LEU A 44 3.64 2.22 12.53
C LEU A 44 4.21 1.58 13.80
N ALA A 45 4.63 2.41 14.75
CA ALA A 45 5.07 1.97 16.07
C ALA A 45 3.84 1.73 16.96
N VAL A 46 3.70 0.51 17.50
CA VAL A 46 2.67 0.16 18.49
C VAL A 46 3.29 0.23 19.87
N ALA A 47 2.75 1.12 20.72
CA ALA A 47 3.08 1.21 22.13
C ALA A 47 2.47 0.03 22.88
N ALA A 48 3.30 -0.66 23.67
CA ALA A 48 2.90 -1.81 24.49
C ALA A 48 2.06 -1.36 25.70
N CYS A 49 0.86 -1.92 25.85
CA CYS A 49 0.14 -1.97 27.12
C CYS A 49 0.36 -3.34 27.75
N ASP A 50 0.81 -3.33 29.00
CA ASP A 50 1.23 -4.46 29.82
C ASP A 50 -0.01 -5.05 30.53
N TRP A 51 -0.53 -6.19 30.04
CA TRP A 51 -1.67 -6.88 30.66
C TRP A 51 -1.28 -8.34 30.97
N ALA A 52 -1.53 -8.71 32.22
CA ALA A 52 -1.05 -9.91 32.89
C ALA A 52 -1.60 -11.22 32.29
N TRP A 53 -0.70 -12.19 32.18
CA TRP A 53 -0.88 -13.55 31.67
C TRP A 53 -1.61 -14.46 32.67
N ASP A 54 -2.58 -15.23 32.18
CA ASP A 54 -3.31 -16.28 32.91
C ASP A 54 -2.76 -17.67 32.49
N PRO A 55 -2.13 -18.44 33.40
CA PRO A 55 -1.34 -19.63 33.05
C PRO A 55 -2.10 -20.96 32.88
N GLU A 56 -3.43 -20.98 32.68
CA GLU A 56 -4.22 -22.24 32.66
C GLU A 56 -4.67 -22.78 31.28
N ALA A 57 -4.13 -22.30 30.16
CA ALA A 57 -4.55 -22.75 28.82
C ALA A 57 -3.66 -23.86 28.20
N ASP A 58 -3.48 -24.98 28.91
CA ASP A 58 -2.87 -26.22 28.38
C ASP A 58 -3.95 -27.21 27.89
N ALA A 59 -4.87 -26.74 27.04
CA ALA A 59 -5.80 -27.62 26.33
C ALA A 59 -5.32 -27.82 24.89
N ASP A 60 -5.22 -29.07 24.46
CA ASP A 60 -4.87 -29.45 23.08
C ASP A 60 -5.67 -28.62 22.06
N PRO A 61 -5.02 -28.05 21.02
CA PRO A 61 -5.72 -27.29 20.00
C PRO A 61 -6.63 -28.24 19.21
N VAL A 62 -7.92 -28.23 19.54
CA VAL A 62 -8.96 -28.85 18.72
C VAL A 62 -8.84 -28.24 17.33
N GLU A 63 -8.49 -29.05 16.32
CA GLU A 63 -8.53 -28.66 14.91
C GLU A 63 -9.91 -28.03 14.66
N PRO A 64 -9.98 -26.73 14.32
CA PRO A 64 -11.26 -26.09 14.10
C PRO A 64 -11.90 -26.78 12.90
N ALA A 65 -12.95 -27.56 13.15
CA ALA A 65 -13.81 -28.14 12.12
C ALA A 65 -14.05 -27.07 11.04
N GLU A 66 -13.79 -27.42 9.78
CA GLU A 66 -13.97 -26.56 8.61
C GLU A 66 -15.37 -25.95 8.63
N ARG A 67 -15.50 -24.78 9.26
CA ARG A 67 -16.74 -24.00 9.20
C ARG A 67 -16.84 -23.54 7.76
N GLU A 68 -17.90 -23.98 7.09
CA GLU A 68 -18.26 -23.45 5.78
C GLU A 68 -18.18 -21.92 5.85
N PRO A 69 -17.43 -21.27 4.94
CA PRO A 69 -17.33 -19.82 4.95
C PRO A 69 -18.74 -19.24 4.84
N PRO A 70 -19.09 -18.22 5.65
CA PRO A 70 -20.41 -17.62 5.60
C PRO A 70 -20.73 -17.21 4.15
N PRO A 71 -21.99 -17.35 3.70
CA PRO A 71 -22.38 -17.01 2.34
C PRO A 71 -21.92 -15.59 2.03
N LEU A 72 -21.32 -15.40 0.85
CA LEU A 72 -20.88 -14.09 0.37
C LEU A 72 -22.11 -13.21 0.23
N VAL A 73 -22.35 -12.38 1.25
CA VAL A 73 -23.40 -11.35 1.23
C VAL A 73 -23.14 -10.45 0.03
N SER A 74 -24.18 -10.19 -0.77
CA SER A 74 -24.03 -9.35 -1.95
C SER A 74 -23.55 -7.95 -1.53
N PRO A 75 -22.68 -7.26 -2.30
CA PRO A 75 -22.18 -5.93 -1.92
C PRO A 75 -23.27 -4.95 -1.49
N LYS A 76 -24.44 -5.02 -2.16
CA LYS A 76 -25.62 -4.22 -1.87
C LYS A 76 -26.29 -4.51 -0.53
N GLU A 77 -26.23 -5.76 -0.06
CA GLU A 77 -26.80 -6.17 1.23
C GLU A 77 -25.87 -5.81 2.40
N ALA A 78 -24.55 -5.86 2.18
CA ALA A 78 -23.56 -5.37 3.14
C ALA A 78 -23.69 -3.86 3.37
N GLU A 79 -23.99 -3.09 2.31
CA GLU A 79 -24.26 -1.64 2.40
C GLU A 79 -25.51 -1.34 3.24
N ALA A 80 -26.58 -2.14 3.12
CA ALA A 80 -27.85 -1.87 3.81
C ALA A 80 -27.79 -2.06 5.34
N ILE A 81 -26.94 -2.96 5.84
CA ILE A 81 -26.79 -3.21 7.28
C ILE A 81 -25.99 -2.07 7.95
N ASP A 82 -25.03 -1.49 7.25
CA ASP A 82 -24.20 -0.41 7.77
C ASP A 82 -24.98 0.92 7.88
N ASP A 83 -25.93 1.14 6.96
CA ASP A 83 -26.78 2.33 6.97
C ASP A 83 -27.65 2.48 8.23
N GLN A 84 -28.13 1.37 8.80
CA GLN A 84 -28.90 1.43 10.04
C GLN A 84 -28.04 1.83 11.25
N LYS A 85 -26.82 1.26 11.35
CA LYS A 85 -25.86 1.62 12.41
C LYS A 85 -25.44 3.08 12.28
N GLY A 86 -25.18 3.54 11.06
CA GLY A 86 -24.84 4.93 10.78
C GLY A 86 -25.98 5.88 11.14
N ALA A 87 -27.21 5.58 10.73
CA ALA A 87 -28.38 6.41 11.02
C ALA A 87 -28.62 6.57 12.53
N ALA A 88 -28.42 5.53 13.34
CA ALA A 88 -28.52 5.59 14.80
C ALA A 88 -27.51 6.57 15.44
N LEU A 89 -26.38 6.81 14.78
CA LEU A 89 -25.36 7.77 15.20
C LEU A 89 -25.55 9.16 14.59
N GLY A 90 -26.63 9.39 13.83
CA GLY A 90 -26.86 10.64 13.10
C GLY A 90 -25.98 10.80 11.86
N LEU A 91 -25.36 9.71 11.38
CA LEU A 91 -24.64 9.70 10.11
C LEU A 91 -25.63 9.68 8.94
N ARG A 92 -25.29 10.39 7.86
CA ARG A 92 -26.05 10.43 6.62
C ARG A 92 -25.24 9.77 5.50
N PRO A 93 -25.75 8.71 4.85
CA PRO A 93 -25.02 8.04 3.78
C PRO A 93 -24.83 8.97 2.57
N ARG A 94 -23.71 8.82 1.87
CA ARG A 94 -23.40 9.58 0.64
C ARG A 94 -23.53 8.70 -0.59
N GLN A 95 -23.95 9.28 -1.72
CA GLN A 95 -24.02 8.57 -3.00
C GLN A 95 -22.66 8.00 -3.46
N ALA A 96 -21.56 8.63 -3.09
CA ALA A 96 -20.20 8.19 -3.44
C ALA A 96 -19.64 7.11 -2.48
N GLY A 97 -20.46 6.62 -1.55
CA GLY A 97 -20.05 5.83 -0.40
C GLY A 97 -19.60 6.68 0.80
N GLY A 98 -19.55 6.07 1.98
CA GLY A 98 -19.21 6.73 3.23
C GLY A 98 -20.37 7.55 3.82
N TYR A 99 -20.05 8.42 4.78
CA TYR A 99 -21.02 9.11 5.62
C TYR A 99 -20.65 10.58 5.87
N ASP A 100 -21.66 11.45 5.93
CA ASP A 100 -21.55 12.80 6.47
C ASP A 100 -22.22 12.85 7.86
N TYR A 101 -21.58 13.52 8.81
CA TYR A 101 -22.09 13.78 10.15
C TYR A 101 -22.14 15.29 10.37
N ARG A 102 -23.24 15.76 10.94
CA ARG A 102 -23.35 17.14 11.42
C ARG A 102 -23.57 17.10 12.92
N ASP A 103 -22.70 17.78 13.66
CA ASP A 103 -22.85 17.82 15.10
C ASP A 103 -24.18 18.51 15.49
N PRO A 104 -24.92 17.98 16.49
CA PRO A 104 -26.18 18.58 16.93
C PRO A 104 -26.03 20.05 17.39
N SER A 105 -24.87 20.45 17.91
CA SER A 105 -24.60 21.84 18.27
C SER A 105 -24.38 22.77 17.07
N GLY A 106 -24.20 22.19 15.87
CA GLY A 106 -23.86 22.93 14.66
C GLY A 106 -22.43 23.50 14.64
N GLU A 107 -21.56 23.06 15.56
CA GLU A 107 -20.19 23.59 15.68
C GLU A 107 -19.21 22.95 14.71
N PHE A 108 -19.45 21.70 14.27
CA PHE A 108 -18.62 21.06 13.26
C PHE A 108 -19.41 20.06 12.41
N GLU A 109 -18.85 19.78 11.24
CA GLU A 109 -19.23 18.70 10.34
C GLU A 109 -18.07 17.71 10.27
N ALA A 110 -18.38 16.43 10.18
CA ALA A 110 -17.40 15.38 9.94
C ALA A 110 -17.80 14.59 8.69
N ARG A 111 -16.82 14.15 7.93
CA ARG A 111 -17.00 13.31 6.76
C ARG A 111 -16.17 12.06 6.93
N ILE A 112 -16.81 10.91 6.79
CA ILE A 112 -16.20 9.59 6.74
C ILE A 112 -16.19 9.16 5.29
N ASP A 113 -15.01 9.04 4.69
CA ASP A 113 -14.88 8.58 3.31
C ASP A 113 -14.99 7.05 3.22
N LYS A 114 -15.10 6.53 1.99
CA LYS A 114 -15.30 5.09 1.73
C LYS A 114 -14.16 4.19 2.22
N ASP A 115 -13.00 4.75 2.52
CA ASP A 115 -11.83 4.07 3.07
C ASP A 115 -11.80 4.10 4.62
N GLY A 116 -12.82 4.67 5.25
CA GLY A 116 -12.90 4.86 6.70
C GLY A 116 -12.15 6.08 7.23
N THR A 117 -11.50 6.86 6.37
CA THR A 117 -10.81 8.10 6.78
C THR A 117 -11.82 9.16 7.22
N VAL A 118 -11.51 9.90 8.30
CA VAL A 118 -12.38 10.98 8.80
C VAL A 118 -11.72 12.33 8.60
N SER A 119 -12.45 13.25 7.97
CA SER A 119 -12.10 14.66 7.92
C SER A 119 -13.10 15.49 8.72
N PHE A 120 -12.60 16.50 9.43
CA PHE A 120 -13.42 17.42 10.20
C PHE A 120 -13.40 18.81 9.57
N ARG A 121 -14.55 19.46 9.57
CA ARG A 121 -14.71 20.85 9.19
C ARG A 121 -15.41 21.58 10.32
N ASP A 122 -14.71 22.48 10.97
CA ASP A 122 -15.32 23.36 11.96
C ASP A 122 -16.19 24.40 11.24
N LEU A 123 -17.41 24.57 11.73
CA LEU A 123 -18.33 25.56 11.21
C LEU A 123 -18.13 26.86 11.99
N PRO A 124 -18.08 28.02 11.33
CA PRO A 124 -18.13 29.27 12.05
C PRO A 124 -19.42 29.25 12.86
N ARG A 125 -19.35 29.58 14.16
CA ARG A 125 -20.57 29.84 14.91
C ARG A 125 -21.32 30.90 14.11
N ARG A 126 -22.58 30.60 13.80
CA ARG A 126 -23.54 31.66 13.58
C ARG A 126 -23.67 32.35 14.92
N ASP A 127 -22.72 33.23 15.22
CA ASP A 127 -22.98 34.31 16.14
C ASP A 127 -24.23 34.94 15.55
N VAL A 128 -25.35 34.72 16.22
CA VAL A 128 -26.62 35.39 15.94
C VAL A 128 -26.36 36.83 16.38
N GLY A 129 -25.55 37.51 15.58
CA GLY A 129 -24.98 38.81 15.84
C GLY A 129 -26.01 39.85 15.49
N ASN A 130 -26.33 40.65 16.48
CA ASN A 130 -27.05 41.90 16.33
C ASN A 130 -26.56 42.64 15.07
N PRO A 131 -27.46 43.08 14.17
CA PRO A 131 -27.11 43.72 12.89
C PRO A 131 -26.41 45.09 13.01
N LEU A 132 -25.96 45.48 14.20
CA LEU A 132 -25.39 46.80 14.49
C LEU A 132 -23.86 46.80 14.67
N ASP A 133 -23.18 45.66 14.53
CA ASP A 133 -21.72 45.53 14.75
C ASP A 133 -20.92 45.34 13.43
N GLU A 134 -21.38 45.98 12.34
CA GLU A 134 -20.72 46.03 11.01
C GLU A 134 -19.53 47.03 10.97
N GLY A 135 -18.76 47.10 12.05
CA GLY A 135 -17.51 47.87 12.10
C GLY A 135 -16.32 47.06 11.58
N ILE A 136 -15.84 47.40 10.39
CA ILE A 136 -14.58 47.01 9.71
C ILE A 136 -13.61 46.18 10.57
N ARG A 137 -13.69 44.85 10.49
CA ARG A 137 -12.73 43.93 11.13
C ARG A 137 -11.53 43.71 10.23
N PHE A 138 -10.46 44.49 10.44
CA PHE A 138 -9.15 44.21 9.83
C PHE A 138 -8.54 42.96 10.48
N GLY A 139 -8.30 41.91 9.69
CA GLY A 139 -7.64 40.67 10.11
C GLY A 139 -6.18 40.92 10.53
N GLY A 140 -5.99 41.20 11.81
CA GLY A 140 -4.66 41.39 12.42
C GLY A 140 -4.08 40.09 12.99
N LEU A 141 -2.82 40.14 13.42
CA LEU A 141 -2.06 39.03 14.04
C LEU A 141 -2.79 38.33 15.22
N ALA A 142 -3.69 39.06 15.90
CA ALA A 142 -4.54 38.54 16.97
C ALA A 142 -5.55 37.50 16.49
N ASP A 143 -5.99 37.57 15.24
CA ASP A 143 -6.92 36.61 14.62
C ASP A 143 -6.20 35.29 14.31
N TRP A 144 -4.92 35.36 13.93
CA TRP A 144 -4.07 34.18 13.74
C TRP A 144 -3.75 33.45 15.06
N LEU A 145 -3.50 34.21 16.14
CA LEU A 145 -3.31 33.65 17.49
C LEU A 145 -4.58 32.98 18.04
N ARG A 146 -5.78 33.48 17.70
CA ARG A 146 -7.06 32.80 18.03
C ARG A 146 -7.28 31.54 17.20
N GLN A 147 -6.90 31.57 15.92
CA GLN A 147 -6.95 30.39 15.03
C GLN A 147 -6.14 29.19 15.54
N GLY A 148 -5.11 29.41 16.38
CA GLY A 148 -4.35 28.34 17.04
C GLY A 148 -5.10 27.66 18.20
N GLY A 149 -5.88 28.42 18.97
CA GLY A 149 -6.62 27.94 20.15
C GLY A 149 -7.92 27.20 19.81
N ASP A 150 -8.58 27.59 18.71
CA ASP A 150 -9.87 27.03 18.31
C ASP A 150 -9.80 25.53 17.95
N LYS A 151 -8.63 25.02 17.56
CA LYS A 151 -8.43 23.59 17.25
C LYS A 151 -8.73 22.67 18.44
N GLN A 152 -8.59 23.16 19.67
CA GLN A 152 -8.84 22.35 20.88
C GLN A 152 -10.29 22.39 21.35
N ARG A 153 -11.09 23.38 20.92
CA ARG A 153 -12.42 23.66 21.47
C ARG A 153 -13.38 22.48 21.35
N HIS A 154 -13.33 21.77 20.22
CA HIS A 154 -14.20 20.62 19.94
C HIS A 154 -13.46 19.28 20.02
N ALA A 155 -12.26 19.24 20.61
CA ALA A 155 -11.43 18.03 20.64
C ALA A 155 -12.13 16.85 21.34
N ALA A 156 -12.85 17.11 22.44
CA ALA A 156 -13.59 16.08 23.16
C ALA A 156 -14.76 15.51 22.35
N ALA A 157 -15.56 16.37 21.70
CA ALA A 157 -16.68 15.95 20.86
C ALA A 157 -16.21 15.18 19.61
N LYS A 158 -15.15 15.66 18.94
CA LYS A 158 -14.52 14.97 17.80
C LYS A 158 -13.98 13.60 18.22
N ARG A 159 -13.30 13.51 19.38
CA ARG A 159 -12.82 12.23 19.92
C ARG A 159 -13.99 11.26 20.19
N GLY A 160 -15.07 11.74 20.81
CA GLY A 160 -16.26 10.93 21.07
C GLY A 160 -16.93 10.44 19.78
N LEU A 161 -16.94 11.24 18.71
CA LEU A 161 -17.41 10.78 17.40
C LEU A 161 -16.48 9.69 16.82
N LEU A 162 -15.16 9.88 16.87
CA LEU A 162 -14.19 8.92 16.35
C LEU A 162 -14.29 7.56 17.05
N GLU A 163 -14.55 7.56 18.34
CA GLU A 163 -14.77 6.37 19.16
C GLU A 163 -16.08 5.67 18.76
N LYS A 164 -17.20 6.40 18.73
CA LYS A 164 -18.51 5.85 18.32
C LYS A 164 -18.52 5.30 16.89
N THR A 165 -17.75 5.90 16.00
CA THR A 165 -17.68 5.50 14.59
C THR A 165 -16.54 4.53 14.29
N GLN A 166 -15.76 4.09 15.29
CA GLN A 166 -14.59 3.24 15.07
C GLN A 166 -14.94 1.95 14.32
N GLN A 167 -16.04 1.28 14.70
CA GLN A 167 -16.47 0.04 14.05
C GLN A 167 -16.85 0.26 12.58
N ILE A 168 -17.72 1.24 12.29
CA ILE A 168 -18.14 1.59 10.93
C ILE A 168 -16.93 1.91 10.05
N ARG A 169 -15.97 2.67 10.58
CA ARG A 169 -14.74 3.02 9.85
C ARG A 169 -13.86 1.80 9.57
N GLY A 170 -13.76 0.87 10.50
CA GLY A 170 -13.06 -0.40 10.31
C GLY A 170 -13.70 -1.23 9.20
N ASP A 171 -15.03 -1.34 9.20
CA ASP A 171 -15.80 -2.08 8.20
C ASP A 171 -15.64 -1.45 6.80
N LEU A 172 -15.76 -0.12 6.69
CA LEU A 172 -15.51 0.63 5.45
C LEU A 172 -14.08 0.43 4.92
N ALA A 173 -13.08 0.57 5.80
CA ALA A 173 -11.68 0.38 5.44
C ALA A 173 -11.41 -1.03 4.90
N GLN A 174 -11.96 -2.06 5.57
CA GLN A 174 -11.84 -3.45 5.13
C GLN A 174 -12.50 -3.67 3.76
N ALA A 175 -13.73 -3.18 3.56
CA ALA A 175 -14.44 -3.29 2.30
C ALA A 175 -13.70 -2.58 1.16
N TRP A 176 -13.16 -1.37 1.43
CA TRP A 176 -12.37 -0.63 0.46
C TRP A 176 -11.10 -1.38 0.07
N HIS A 177 -10.35 -1.90 1.04
CA HIS A 177 -9.14 -2.68 0.75
C HIS A 177 -9.45 -3.92 -0.09
N GLN A 178 -10.55 -4.62 0.21
CA GLN A 178 -10.98 -5.75 -0.61
C GLN A 178 -11.22 -5.33 -2.06
N GLN A 179 -11.99 -4.25 -2.28
CA GLN A 179 -12.24 -3.77 -3.63
C GLN A 179 -10.96 -3.36 -4.36
N GLN A 180 -9.95 -2.82 -3.65
CA GLN A 180 -8.66 -2.50 -4.28
C GLN A 180 -7.92 -3.76 -4.73
N ILE A 181 -7.88 -4.80 -3.88
CA ILE A 181 -7.30 -6.10 -4.22
C ILE A 181 -7.98 -6.68 -5.47
N ASP A 182 -9.32 -6.67 -5.49
CA ASP A 182 -10.09 -7.23 -6.60
C ASP A 182 -9.86 -6.45 -7.91
N ARG A 183 -9.82 -5.11 -7.84
CA ARG A 183 -9.51 -4.26 -9.00
C ARG A 183 -8.10 -4.50 -9.53
N GLN A 184 -7.11 -4.67 -8.65
CA GLN A 184 -5.73 -4.96 -9.03
C GLN A 184 -5.62 -6.33 -9.71
N LEU A 185 -6.23 -7.37 -9.15
CA LEU A 185 -6.27 -8.70 -9.75
C LEU A 185 -6.99 -8.70 -11.11
N ALA A 186 -8.12 -7.98 -11.23
CA ALA A 186 -8.81 -7.85 -12.51
C ALA A 186 -8.02 -7.04 -13.56
N GLY A 187 -7.16 -6.12 -13.11
CA GLY A 187 -6.26 -5.34 -13.97
C GLY A 187 -5.03 -6.11 -14.44
N LEU A 188 -4.59 -7.11 -13.68
CA LEU A 188 -3.31 -7.81 -13.87
C LEU A 188 -3.17 -8.40 -15.28
N GLU A 189 -4.19 -9.08 -15.80
CA GLU A 189 -4.13 -9.68 -17.13
C GLU A 189 -3.90 -8.62 -18.24
N ARG A 190 -4.54 -7.45 -18.11
CA ARG A 190 -4.34 -6.34 -19.04
C ARG A 190 -2.90 -5.85 -18.97
N ASP A 191 -2.34 -5.70 -17.78
CA ASP A 191 -0.96 -5.24 -17.58
C ASP A 191 0.05 -6.23 -18.17
N LEU A 192 -0.17 -7.55 -18.00
CA LEU A 192 0.67 -8.59 -18.61
C LEU A 192 0.61 -8.54 -20.14
N LYS A 193 -0.59 -8.37 -20.71
CA LYS A 193 -0.77 -8.17 -22.16
C LYS A 193 -0.08 -6.90 -22.65
N THR A 194 -0.10 -5.82 -21.87
CA THR A 194 0.61 -4.57 -22.20
C THR A 194 2.13 -4.77 -22.21
N ILE A 195 2.70 -5.44 -21.19
CA ILE A 195 4.13 -5.79 -21.16
C ILE A 195 4.50 -6.65 -22.38
N TRP A 196 3.66 -7.63 -22.70
CA TRP A 196 3.91 -8.56 -23.79
C TRP A 196 3.81 -7.93 -25.17
N SER A 197 2.84 -7.04 -25.39
CA SER A 197 2.59 -6.41 -26.70
C SER A 197 3.47 -5.21 -27.00
N ASP A 198 4.25 -4.70 -26.04
CA ASP A 198 5.14 -3.55 -26.26
C ASP A 198 6.22 -3.85 -27.33
N PRO A 199 6.21 -3.14 -28.49
CA PRO A 199 7.17 -3.37 -29.57
C PRO A 199 8.58 -2.83 -29.26
N ASN A 200 8.71 -1.95 -28.26
CA ASN A 200 9.99 -1.32 -27.93
C ASN A 200 10.85 -2.18 -27.00
N ARG A 201 10.34 -3.35 -26.58
CA ARG A 201 11.02 -4.26 -25.66
C ARG A 201 11.50 -5.49 -26.38
N ASN A 202 12.76 -5.82 -26.16
CA ASN A 202 13.29 -7.11 -26.62
C ASN A 202 12.69 -8.26 -25.78
N PRO A 203 12.71 -9.51 -26.30
CA PRO A 203 12.12 -10.66 -25.59
C PRO A 203 12.64 -10.88 -24.17
N ARG A 204 13.96 -10.75 -23.96
CA ARG A 204 14.58 -10.88 -22.63
C ARG A 204 14.06 -9.84 -21.65
N GLN A 205 13.89 -8.59 -22.09
CA GLN A 205 13.32 -7.52 -21.25
C GLN A 205 11.88 -7.80 -20.86
N LYS A 206 11.06 -8.35 -21.77
CA LYS A 206 9.68 -8.75 -21.46
C LYS A 206 9.66 -9.82 -20.37
N ARG A 207 10.50 -10.85 -20.51
CA ARG A 207 10.66 -11.93 -19.52
C ARG A 207 11.12 -11.42 -18.16
N VAL A 208 12.13 -10.55 -18.13
CA VAL A 208 12.58 -9.90 -16.89
C VAL A 208 11.44 -9.13 -16.22
N GLN A 209 10.63 -8.38 -16.97
CA GLN A 209 9.50 -7.66 -16.39
C GLN A 209 8.39 -8.57 -15.87
N LEU A 210 8.09 -9.67 -16.58
CA LEU A 210 7.12 -10.66 -16.09
C LEU A 210 7.61 -11.29 -14.77
N PHE A 211 8.91 -11.57 -14.67
CA PHE A 211 9.54 -12.02 -13.43
C PHE A 211 9.46 -10.96 -12.33
N GLU A 212 9.78 -9.70 -12.61
CA GLU A 212 9.69 -8.61 -11.63
C GLU A 212 8.27 -8.48 -11.07
N ARG A 213 7.24 -8.55 -11.93
CA ARG A 213 5.83 -8.56 -11.48
C ARG A 213 5.49 -9.76 -10.59
N TRP A 214 6.04 -10.93 -10.90
CA TRP A 214 5.87 -12.11 -10.07
C TRP A 214 6.57 -11.97 -8.71
N ASP A 215 7.79 -11.41 -8.71
CA ASP A 215 8.61 -11.21 -7.50
C ASP A 215 8.04 -10.15 -6.56
N GLU A 216 7.39 -9.12 -7.12
CA GLU A 216 6.67 -8.05 -6.40
C GLU A 216 5.39 -8.54 -5.70
N CYS A 217 4.88 -9.73 -6.02
CA CYS A 217 3.65 -10.25 -5.42
C CYS A 217 3.84 -10.61 -3.94
N GLU A 218 2.87 -10.24 -3.10
CA GLU A 218 2.87 -10.50 -1.66
C GLU A 218 3.03 -11.99 -1.30
N GLU A 219 3.75 -12.28 -0.22
CA GLU A 219 3.98 -13.63 0.29
C GLU A 219 3.59 -13.79 1.75
N PRO A 220 3.08 -14.98 2.15
CA PRO A 220 2.81 -15.23 3.55
C PRO A 220 4.10 -15.09 4.36
N ALA A 221 4.07 -14.29 5.44
CA ALA A 221 5.20 -14.14 6.35
C ALA A 221 5.78 -15.51 6.74
N SER A 222 7.10 -15.61 6.89
CA SER A 222 7.72 -16.88 7.30
C SER A 222 7.21 -17.25 8.69
N LYS A 223 7.18 -18.55 9.06
CA LYS A 223 6.77 -18.95 10.42
C LYS A 223 7.61 -18.24 11.50
N GLU A 224 8.88 -17.99 11.21
CA GLU A 224 9.79 -17.24 12.09
C GLU A 224 9.40 -15.77 12.20
N THR A 225 9.10 -15.12 11.07
CA THR A 225 8.61 -13.73 11.04
C THR A 225 7.26 -13.62 11.74
N ALA A 226 6.33 -14.54 11.50
CA ALA A 226 5.02 -14.56 12.14
C ALA A 226 5.14 -14.70 13.67
N LYS A 227 6.03 -15.58 14.14
CA LYS A 227 6.32 -15.75 15.57
C LYS A 227 6.96 -14.50 16.20
N ALA A 228 7.84 -13.82 15.47
CA ALA A 228 8.55 -12.65 15.98
C ALA A 228 7.63 -11.42 16.19
N VAL A 229 6.60 -11.25 15.36
CA VAL A 229 5.74 -10.05 15.41
C VAL A 229 4.66 -10.13 16.50
N ARG A 230 4.49 -11.27 17.22
CA ARG A 230 3.47 -11.45 18.28
C ARG A 230 2.10 -10.88 17.88
N LEU A 231 1.68 -11.15 16.64
CA LEU A 231 0.38 -10.72 16.13
C LEU A 231 -0.68 -11.69 16.61
N ASP A 232 -1.06 -11.58 17.89
CA ASP A 232 -2.21 -12.29 18.44
C ASP A 232 -3.54 -11.58 18.10
N GLU A 233 -3.51 -10.55 17.24
CA GLU A 233 -4.68 -9.73 16.90
C GLU A 233 -5.47 -10.28 15.68
N PRO A 234 -6.73 -10.75 15.87
CA PRO A 234 -7.46 -11.50 14.85
C PRO A 234 -7.97 -10.66 13.67
N ALA A 235 -8.13 -9.34 13.82
CA ALA A 235 -8.63 -8.46 12.76
C ALA A 235 -7.55 -8.16 11.70
N ALA A 236 -6.33 -7.84 12.13
CA ALA A 236 -5.15 -7.75 11.24
C ALA A 236 -4.98 -9.07 10.46
N SER A 237 -5.31 -10.20 11.07
CA SER A 237 -5.24 -11.52 10.46
C SER A 237 -6.15 -11.69 9.24
N HIS A 238 -7.35 -11.10 9.19
CA HIS A 238 -8.25 -11.31 8.04
C HIS A 238 -7.82 -10.55 6.78
N LEU A 239 -7.55 -9.25 6.89
CA LEU A 239 -7.06 -8.47 5.74
C LEU A 239 -5.72 -9.01 5.22
N GLU A 240 -4.82 -9.37 6.13
CA GLU A 240 -3.53 -9.95 5.79
C GLU A 240 -3.67 -11.29 5.05
N ARG A 241 -4.52 -12.20 5.55
CA ARG A 241 -4.83 -13.46 4.84
C ARG A 241 -5.35 -13.22 3.43
N ARG A 242 -6.21 -12.21 3.24
CA ARG A 242 -6.74 -11.86 1.91
C ARG A 242 -5.67 -11.28 1.00
N ARG A 243 -4.79 -10.41 1.49
CA ARG A 243 -3.62 -9.91 0.73
C ARG A 243 -2.70 -11.04 0.29
N GLN A 244 -2.37 -11.95 1.20
CA GLN A 244 -1.56 -13.12 0.90
C GLN A 244 -2.24 -14.07 -0.11
N ALA A 245 -3.55 -14.27 0.00
CA ALA A 245 -4.32 -15.05 -0.97
C ALA A 245 -4.29 -14.40 -2.36
N ALA A 246 -4.47 -13.09 -2.42
CA ALA A 246 -4.36 -12.31 -3.65
C ALA A 246 -2.96 -12.38 -4.26
N GLY A 247 -1.90 -12.27 -3.46
CA GLY A 247 -0.52 -12.44 -3.92
C GLY A 247 -0.27 -13.81 -4.54
N ARG A 248 -0.75 -14.89 -3.89
CA ARG A 248 -0.70 -16.25 -4.47
C ARG A 248 -1.48 -16.35 -5.78
N GLN A 249 -2.69 -15.78 -5.84
CA GLN A 249 -3.51 -15.79 -7.04
C GLN A 249 -2.82 -15.04 -8.20
N ALA A 250 -2.26 -13.86 -7.92
CA ALA A 250 -1.53 -13.06 -8.91
C ALA A 250 -0.34 -13.85 -9.49
N ARG A 251 0.47 -14.50 -8.65
CA ARG A 251 1.59 -15.36 -9.10
C ARG A 251 1.11 -16.48 -10.00
N GLN A 252 0.05 -17.18 -9.60
CA GLN A 252 -0.52 -18.27 -10.40
C GLN A 252 -1.02 -17.77 -11.77
N GLN A 253 -1.63 -16.58 -11.82
CA GLN A 253 -2.06 -15.96 -13.08
C GLN A 253 -0.87 -15.58 -13.96
N ILE A 254 0.19 -15.00 -13.38
CA ILE A 254 1.41 -14.64 -14.12
C ILE A 254 2.08 -15.89 -14.70
N GLU A 255 2.26 -16.95 -13.89
CA GLU A 255 2.84 -18.21 -14.35
C GLU A 255 1.97 -18.89 -15.42
N ALA A 256 0.65 -18.84 -15.28
CA ALA A 256 -0.27 -19.37 -16.29
C ALA A 256 -0.14 -18.60 -17.61
N PHE A 257 -0.09 -17.27 -17.55
CA PHE A 257 0.13 -16.41 -18.71
C PHE A 257 1.47 -16.72 -19.39
N ILE A 258 2.54 -16.93 -18.62
CA ILE A 258 3.84 -17.33 -19.15
C ILE A 258 3.74 -18.69 -19.86
N ARG A 259 3.15 -19.70 -19.25
CA ARG A 259 3.00 -21.02 -19.90
C ARG A 259 2.18 -20.96 -21.19
N GLU A 260 1.13 -20.14 -21.22
CA GLU A 260 0.29 -19.96 -22.40
C GLU A 260 1.06 -19.29 -23.56
N ARG A 261 1.88 -18.28 -23.24
CA ARG A 261 2.56 -17.45 -24.26
C ARG A 261 3.98 -17.90 -24.61
N LEU A 262 4.62 -18.59 -23.69
CA LEU A 262 6.01 -19.03 -23.74
C LEU A 262 6.05 -20.49 -23.28
N GLY A 263 5.54 -21.40 -24.11
CA GLY A 263 5.60 -22.83 -23.84
C GLY A 263 7.04 -23.32 -23.60
N PRO A 264 7.25 -24.47 -22.95
CA PRO A 264 8.60 -24.96 -22.63
C PRO A 264 9.48 -25.18 -23.87
N ASP A 265 8.86 -25.49 -25.01
CA ASP A 265 9.55 -25.72 -26.29
C ASP A 265 9.68 -24.44 -27.15
N ASP A 266 9.17 -23.30 -26.66
CA ASP A 266 9.23 -22.04 -27.38
C ASP A 266 10.68 -21.49 -27.38
N PRO A 267 11.26 -21.09 -28.52
CA PRO A 267 12.57 -20.43 -28.56
C PRO A 267 12.68 -19.18 -27.68
N MET A 268 11.55 -18.56 -27.34
CA MET A 268 11.43 -17.39 -26.48
C MET A 268 11.17 -17.75 -25.01
N ALA A 269 11.10 -19.03 -24.65
CA ALA A 269 10.93 -19.50 -23.27
C ALA A 269 12.07 -19.04 -22.34
N PHE A 270 11.82 -19.10 -21.03
CA PHE A 270 12.91 -18.89 -20.06
C PHE A 270 13.89 -20.07 -20.13
N THR A 271 15.16 -19.78 -20.36
CA THR A 271 16.21 -20.80 -20.34
C THR A 271 16.55 -21.20 -18.90
N ALA A 272 17.13 -22.39 -18.70
CA ALA A 272 17.56 -22.84 -17.38
C ALA A 272 18.61 -21.91 -16.73
N GLU A 273 19.47 -21.29 -17.56
CA GLU A 273 20.44 -20.30 -17.10
C GLU A 273 19.76 -19.00 -16.67
N GLU A 274 18.80 -18.51 -17.46
CA GLU A 274 18.03 -17.31 -17.13
C GLU A 274 17.22 -17.52 -15.85
N LEU A 275 16.56 -18.67 -15.67
CA LEU A 275 15.86 -18.99 -14.42
C LEU A 275 16.81 -19.03 -13.22
N ARG A 276 18.04 -19.52 -13.38
CA ARG A 276 19.04 -19.54 -12.31
C ARG A 276 19.49 -18.12 -11.96
N GLU A 277 19.74 -17.27 -12.96
CA GLU A 277 20.09 -15.85 -12.78
C GLU A 277 18.97 -15.10 -12.04
N LEU A 278 17.73 -15.22 -12.53
CA LEU A 278 16.56 -14.54 -11.96
C LEU A 278 16.29 -15.00 -10.52
N ASN A 279 16.31 -16.31 -10.27
CA ASN A 279 16.14 -16.83 -8.91
C ASN A 279 17.28 -16.44 -7.98
N GLY A 280 18.49 -16.21 -8.49
CA GLY A 280 19.63 -15.77 -7.68
C GLY A 280 19.49 -14.33 -7.13
N ARG A 281 18.67 -13.50 -7.76
CA ARG A 281 18.47 -12.08 -7.40
C ARG A 281 17.06 -11.74 -6.90
N ARG A 282 16.20 -12.75 -6.72
CA ARG A 282 14.80 -12.58 -6.32
C ARG A 282 14.70 -12.02 -4.89
N HIS A 283 13.68 -11.20 -4.64
CA HIS A 283 13.27 -10.82 -3.28
C HIS A 283 12.29 -11.83 -2.68
N SER A 284 11.56 -12.54 -3.54
CA SER A 284 10.62 -13.58 -3.17
C SER A 284 11.27 -14.75 -2.45
N ARG A 285 10.61 -15.30 -1.43
CA ARG A 285 11.10 -16.55 -0.78
C ARG A 285 10.80 -17.76 -1.65
N GLN A 286 9.64 -17.77 -2.31
CA GLN A 286 9.30 -18.81 -3.29
C GLN A 286 10.27 -18.78 -4.48
N ARG A 287 10.48 -19.94 -5.09
CA ARG A 287 11.27 -20.07 -6.30
C ARG A 287 10.39 -19.78 -7.51
N PHE A 288 10.89 -18.96 -8.44
CA PHE A 288 10.25 -18.75 -9.73
C PHE A 288 10.55 -19.90 -10.67
N ASP A 289 9.54 -20.69 -10.98
CA ASP A 289 9.65 -21.81 -11.92
C ASP A 289 8.33 -22.00 -12.69
N PRO A 290 8.08 -21.20 -13.75
CA PRO A 290 6.81 -21.25 -14.46
C PRO A 290 6.54 -22.59 -15.18
N TYR A 291 7.60 -23.40 -15.40
CA TYR A 291 7.54 -24.66 -16.15
C TYR A 291 7.56 -25.91 -15.28
N ALA A 292 7.80 -25.78 -13.97
CA ALA A 292 7.60 -26.89 -13.04
C ALA A 292 6.18 -27.44 -13.26
N ALA A 293 6.09 -28.75 -13.51
CA ALA A 293 4.81 -29.41 -13.56
C ALA A 293 4.08 -29.07 -12.25
N ARG A 294 2.89 -28.45 -12.33
CA ARG A 294 2.03 -28.28 -11.15
C ARG A 294 1.95 -29.67 -10.52
N GLY A 295 2.54 -29.84 -9.33
CA GLY A 295 2.51 -31.10 -8.61
C GLY A 295 1.06 -31.57 -8.62
N LYS A 296 0.83 -32.73 -9.24
CA LYS A 296 -0.48 -33.38 -9.25
C LYS A 296 -0.90 -33.71 -7.83
#